data_AF-A0A952E7Z4-F1
#
_entry.id   AF-A0A952E7Z4-F1
#
_cell.length_a   1.000
_cell.length_b   1.000
_cell.length_c   1.000
_cell.angle_alpha   90.00
_cell.angle_beta   90.00
_cell.angle_gamma   90.00
#
_symmetry.space_group_name_H-M   'P 1'
#
loop_
_entity.id
_entity.type
_entity.pdbx_description
1 polymer ?
#
loop_
_entity_poly.entity_id
_entity_poly.type
_entity_poly.pdbx_seq_one_letter_code
_entity_poly.pdbx_strand_id
1 'polypeptide(L)'
;MARFVDNAHGQAIRSHFKDNRGSSELAMLATPSSEEFEQLKKAVAIMTKAEKESAAELDDEQVEKIADDAKIDNAIFVIFMNGFTLRCKRVS
;
A
#
# COMPACT_ATOMS: atom_id res chain seq x y z
N MET A 1 -10.95 -3.76 -3.01
CA MET A 1 -9.61 -4.34 -2.76
C MET A 1 -9.63 -5.59 -1.87
N ALA A 2 -10.61 -5.80 -0.99
CA ALA A 2 -10.68 -6.97 -0.09
C ALA A 2 -10.92 -8.36 -0.76
N ARG A 3 -11.04 -8.46 -2.10
CA ARG A 3 -11.43 -9.71 -2.80
C ARG A 3 -10.29 -10.74 -2.90
N PHE A 4 -9.05 -10.34 -2.60
CA PHE A 4 -7.86 -11.18 -2.86
C PHE A 4 -6.91 -11.32 -1.67
N VAL A 5 -7.34 -10.92 -0.47
CA VAL A 5 -6.59 -11.19 0.77
C VAL A 5 -6.55 -12.70 0.98
N ASP A 6 -5.34 -13.26 1.11
CA ASP A 6 -5.06 -14.70 1.34
C ASP A 6 -5.59 -15.70 0.30
N ASN A 7 -5.89 -15.27 -0.93
CA ASN A 7 -6.22 -16.19 -2.02
C ASN A 7 -4.97 -17.00 -2.43
N ALA A 8 -5.10 -18.33 -2.60
CA ALA A 8 -4.04 -19.23 -3.10
C ALA A 8 -3.35 -18.71 -4.40
N HIS A 9 -4.09 -17.98 -5.24
CA HIS A 9 -3.57 -17.33 -6.44
C HIS A 9 -2.65 -16.12 -6.13
N GLY A 10 -2.89 -15.41 -5.03
CA GLY A 10 -2.04 -14.30 -4.56
C GLY A 10 -0.72 -14.78 -3.96
N GLN A 11 -0.70 -15.94 -3.29
CA GLN A 11 0.54 -16.57 -2.83
C GLN A 11 1.44 -17.00 -4.00
N ALA A 12 0.85 -17.57 -5.06
CA ALA A 12 1.59 -17.95 -6.27
C ALA A 12 2.24 -16.73 -6.94
N ILE A 13 1.49 -15.63 -7.07
CA ILE A 13 1.97 -14.34 -7.57
C ILE A 13 3.16 -13.84 -6.72
N ARG A 14 3.05 -13.79 -5.39
CA ARG A 14 4.17 -13.40 -4.50
C ARG A 14 5.41 -14.26 -4.68
N SER A 15 5.24 -15.58 -4.83
CA SER A 15 6.38 -16.50 -4.99
C SER A 15 7.19 -16.22 -6.27
N HIS A 16 6.54 -15.74 -7.32
CA HIS A 16 7.17 -15.35 -8.59
C HIS A 16 7.82 -13.96 -8.55
N PHE A 17 7.39 -13.09 -7.62
CA PHE A 17 7.84 -11.71 -7.50
C PHE A 17 8.90 -11.47 -6.42
N LYS A 18 9.42 -12.56 -5.84
CA LYS A 18 10.55 -12.61 -4.89
C LYS A 18 11.91 -12.32 -5.56
N ASP A 19 11.93 -11.52 -6.62
CA ASP A 19 13.14 -11.07 -7.28
C ASP A 19 13.45 -9.62 -6.93
N ASN A 20 14.75 -9.28 -6.84
CA ASN A 20 15.25 -8.00 -6.34
C ASN A 20 15.06 -6.84 -7.34
N ARG A 21 14.01 -6.89 -8.19
CA ARG A 21 13.78 -5.99 -9.33
C ARG A 21 12.57 -5.07 -9.17
N GLY A 22 12.03 -4.91 -7.95
CA GLY A 22 10.89 -4.01 -7.66
C GLY A 22 9.51 -4.62 -7.92
N SER A 23 9.46 -5.90 -8.28
CA SER A 23 8.24 -6.61 -8.68
C SER A 23 7.34 -7.02 -7.49
N SER A 24 7.91 -7.08 -6.27
CA SER A 24 7.19 -7.39 -5.03
C SER A 24 6.17 -6.30 -4.64
N GLU A 25 6.44 -5.06 -5.03
CA GLU A 25 5.57 -3.88 -4.78
C GLU A 25 4.24 -3.98 -5.56
N LEU A 26 4.29 -4.52 -6.78
CA LEU A 26 3.11 -4.81 -7.61
C LEU A 26 2.26 -5.96 -7.05
N ALA A 27 2.88 -6.96 -6.43
CA ALA A 27 2.17 -8.08 -5.81
C ALA A 27 1.39 -7.68 -4.55
N MET A 28 1.91 -6.73 -3.76
CA MET A 28 1.21 -6.17 -2.60
C MET A 28 -0.03 -5.35 -3.00
N LEU A 29 0.07 -4.56 -4.07
CA LEU A 29 -1.05 -3.78 -4.61
C LEU A 29 -2.17 -4.66 -5.20
N ALA A 30 -1.82 -5.83 -5.75
CA ALA A 30 -2.78 -6.77 -6.33
C ALA A 30 -3.40 -7.73 -5.28
N THR A 31 -2.58 -8.22 -4.35
CA THR A 31 -2.96 -9.26 -3.37
C THR A 31 -2.20 -9.08 -2.05
N PRO A 32 -2.60 -8.13 -1.17
CA PRO A 32 -1.98 -7.95 0.15
C PRO A 32 -2.27 -9.15 1.06
N SER A 33 -1.37 -9.43 2.02
CA SER A 33 -1.59 -10.44 3.04
C SER A 33 -2.59 -9.90 4.05
N SER A 34 -3.21 -10.76 4.87
CA SER A 34 -4.06 -10.27 5.96
C SER A 34 -3.33 -9.27 6.87
N GLU A 35 -2.05 -9.51 7.16
CA GLU A 35 -1.25 -8.62 8.00
C GLU A 35 -1.00 -7.25 7.36
N GLU A 36 -0.54 -7.23 6.11
CA GLU A 36 -0.32 -5.99 5.35
C GLU A 36 -1.63 -5.22 5.18
N PHE A 37 -2.73 -5.92 4.90
CA PHE A 37 -4.05 -5.31 4.73
C PHE A 37 -4.54 -4.65 6.02
N GLU A 38 -4.35 -5.29 7.18
CA GLU A 38 -4.69 -4.70 8.47
C GLU A 38 -3.80 -3.50 8.82
N GLN A 39 -2.52 -3.53 8.45
CA GLN A 39 -1.64 -2.37 8.60
C GLN A 39 -2.13 -1.19 7.73
N LEU A 40 -2.41 -1.41 6.45
CA LEU A 40 -2.94 -0.37 5.57
C LEU A 40 -4.27 0.21 6.07
N LYS A 41 -5.16 -0.62 6.62
CA LYS A 41 -6.41 -0.15 7.23
C LYS A 41 -6.16 0.79 8.41
N LYS A 42 -5.17 0.50 9.27
CA LYS A 42 -4.81 1.37 10.40
C LYS A 42 -4.32 2.73 9.93
N ALA A 43 -3.41 2.76 8.95
CA ALA A 43 -2.92 4.02 8.38
C ALA A 43 -4.06 4.85 7.77
N VAL A 44 -4.88 4.25 6.91
CA VAL A 44 -6.02 4.96 6.30
C VAL A 44 -7.04 5.39 7.34
N ALA A 45 -7.22 4.66 8.45
CA ALA A 45 -8.15 5.04 9.50
C ALA A 45 -7.73 6.34 10.20
N ILE A 46 -6.43 6.53 10.46
CA ILE A 46 -5.92 7.72 11.16
C ILE A 46 -5.74 8.94 10.24
N MET A 47 -5.63 8.73 8.93
CA MET A 47 -5.56 9.83 7.97
C MET A 47 -6.75 10.77 8.12
N THR A 48 -6.44 12.06 8.13
CA THR A 48 -7.42 13.15 8.09
C THR A 48 -8.19 13.13 6.77
N LYS A 49 -9.31 13.87 6.76
CA LYS A 49 -10.10 14.03 5.54
C LYS A 49 -9.28 14.67 4.40
N ALA A 50 -8.48 15.69 4.72
CA ALA A 50 -7.64 16.37 3.75
C ALA A 50 -6.60 15.41 3.14
N GLU A 51 -5.89 14.64 3.98
CA GLU A 51 -4.89 13.66 3.51
C GLU A 51 -5.51 12.56 2.63
N LYS A 52 -6.78 12.20 2.87
CA LYS A 52 -7.51 11.24 2.00
C LYS A 52 -7.89 11.85 0.66
N GLU A 53 -8.29 13.11 0.64
CA GLU A 53 -8.69 13.84 -0.57
C GLU A 53 -7.48 14.15 -1.47
N SER A 54 -6.34 14.50 -0.87
CA SER A 54 -5.08 14.79 -1.57
C SER A 54 -4.05 13.66 -1.43
N ALA A 55 -4.51 12.41 -1.28
CA ALA A 55 -3.63 11.26 -1.01
C ALA A 55 -2.54 11.06 -2.08
N ALA A 56 -2.81 11.40 -3.34
CA ALA A 56 -1.84 11.29 -4.44
C ALA A 56 -0.78 12.41 -4.46
N GLU A 57 -0.91 13.40 -3.57
CA GLU A 57 -0.05 14.58 -3.46
C GLU A 57 0.69 14.63 -2.12
N LEU A 58 0.52 13.62 -1.25
CA LEU A 58 1.27 13.52 0.00
C LEU A 58 2.75 13.39 -0.29
N ASP A 59 3.56 14.16 0.43
CA ASP A 59 5.01 14.07 0.39
C ASP A 59 5.55 12.93 1.27
N ASP A 60 6.84 12.64 1.13
CA ASP A 60 7.50 11.53 1.84
C ASP A 60 7.43 11.71 3.37
N GLU A 61 7.53 12.95 3.88
CA GLU A 61 7.47 13.26 5.31
C GLU A 61 6.07 13.00 5.89
N GLN A 62 5.03 13.39 5.15
CA GLN A 62 3.64 13.12 5.51
C GLN A 62 3.34 11.62 5.51
N VAL A 63 3.82 10.89 4.51
CA VAL A 63 3.64 9.44 4.42
C VAL A 63 4.34 8.74 5.58
N GLU A 64 5.58 9.12 5.89
CA GLU A 64 6.34 8.57 7.02
C GLU A 64 5.64 8.84 8.35
N LYS A 65 5.18 10.07 8.57
CA LYS A 65 4.46 10.45 9.79
C LYS A 65 3.18 9.64 9.98
N ILE A 66 2.39 9.43 8.93
CA ILE A 66 1.17 8.61 9.01
C ILE A 66 1.52 7.15 9.35
N ALA A 67 2.59 6.60 8.79
CA ALA A 67 2.99 5.23 9.11
C ALA A 67 3.41 5.09 10.59
N ASP A 68 4.18 6.06 11.09
CA ASP A 68 4.62 6.10 12.48
C ASP A 68 3.44 6.28 13.45
N ASP A 69 2.55 7.23 13.17
CA ASP A 69 1.36 7.48 13.99
C ASP A 69 0.42 6.26 14.02
N ALA A 70 0.34 5.52 12.90
CA ALA A 70 -0.45 4.30 12.80
C ALA A 70 0.25 3.07 13.41
N LYS A 71 1.54 3.19 13.76
CA LYS A 71 2.42 2.11 14.25
C LYS A 71 2.44 0.91 13.29
N ILE A 72 2.67 1.21 12.02
CA ILE A 72 2.79 0.19 10.96
C ILE A 72 4.18 0.23 10.33
N ASP A 73 4.47 -0.75 9.49
CA ASP A 73 5.69 -0.74 8.69
C ASP A 73 5.63 0.38 7.63
N ASN A 74 6.62 1.28 7.69
CA ASN A 74 6.75 2.41 6.78
C ASN A 74 6.86 1.97 5.32
N ALA A 75 7.62 0.91 5.02
CA ALA A 75 7.81 0.44 3.66
C ALA A 75 6.49 -0.07 3.05
N ILE A 76 5.65 -0.75 3.85
CA ILE A 76 4.32 -1.17 3.42
C ILE A 76 3.48 0.04 2.99
N PHE A 77 3.50 1.12 3.78
CA PHE A 77 2.70 2.30 3.48
C PHE A 77 3.23 3.09 2.29
N VAL A 78 4.55 3.30 2.19
CA VAL A 78 5.20 3.96 1.06
C VAL A 78 4.92 3.24 -0.26
N ILE A 79 5.07 1.92 -0.29
CA ILE A 79 4.76 1.11 -1.48
C ILE A 79 3.30 1.29 -1.91
N PHE A 80 2.38 1.28 -0.95
CA PHE A 80 0.96 1.50 -1.23
C PHE A 80 0.68 2.89 -1.81
N MET A 81 1.22 3.94 -1.21
CA MET A 81 1.02 5.33 -1.63
C MET A 81 1.63 5.62 -3.01
N ASN A 82 2.79 5.05 -3.30
CA ASN A 82 3.41 5.13 -4.62
C ASN A 82 2.54 4.45 -5.69
N GLY A 83 2.04 3.25 -5.40
CA GLY A 83 1.10 2.54 -6.26
C GLY A 83 -0.21 3.29 -6.51
N PHE A 84 -0.76 3.89 -5.45
CA PHE A 84 -1.96 4.72 -5.52
C PHE A 84 -1.74 5.96 -6.41
N THR A 85 -0.62 6.67 -6.22
CA THR A 85 -0.26 7.85 -7.01
C THR A 85 -0.09 7.53 -8.49
N LEU A 86 0.60 6.44 -8.82
CA LEU A 86 0.72 5.96 -10.20
C LEU A 86 -0.65 5.61 -10.81
N ARG A 87 -1.55 5.01 -10.01
CA ARG A 87 -2.92 4.71 -10.47
C ARG A 87 -3.69 6.00 -10.75
N CYS A 88 -3.63 7.00 -9.90
CA CYS A 88 -4.30 8.29 -10.11
C CYS A 88 -3.79 9.01 -11.38
N LYS A 89 -2.47 9.05 -11.57
CA LYS A 89 -1.82 9.66 -12.75
C LYS A 89 -2.17 8.95 -14.07
N ARG A 90 -2.42 7.64 -14.05
CA ARG A 90 -2.81 6.86 -15.25
C ARG A 90 -4.28 7.04 -15.65
N VAL A 91 -5.11 7.65 -14.80
CA VAL A 91 -6.54 7.92 -15.08
C VAL A 91 -6.80 9.43 -15.25
N SER A 92 -5.74 10.24 -15.42
CA SER A 92 -5.83 11.63 -15.90
C SER A 92 -5.60 11.74 -17.40
#